data_AF-A0A5B0DYF8-F1
#
_entry.id   AF-A0A5B0DYF8-F1
#
_cell.length_a   1.000
_cell.length_b   1.000
_cell.length_c   1.000
_cell.angle_alpha   90.00
_cell.angle_beta   90.00
_cell.angle_gamma   90.00
#
_symmetry.space_group_name_H-M   'P 1'
#
loop_
_entity.id
_entity.type
_entity.pdbx_description
1 polymer ?
#
loop_
_entity_poly.entity_id
_entity_poly.type
_entity_poly.pdbx_seq_one_letter_code
_entity_poly.pdbx_strand_id
1 'polypeptide(L)'
;MLIPPAGDIAMAATVVGILFLVRFMLTLRRIRAATGRQTKTTMLADSTLITRPLAFGRDAEPERRHALRQFTVGAVFTACGLLLASWVVISGLVSPLVQRGMPI
;
A
#
# COMPACT_ATOMS: atom_id res chain seq x y z
N MET A 1 -24.46 -13.18 12.16
CA MET A 1 -23.12 -13.08 11.51
C MET A 1 -22.13 -12.66 12.58
N LEU A 2 -21.12 -13.48 12.87
CA LEU A 2 -20.07 -13.15 13.83
C LEU A 2 -19.13 -12.15 13.14
N ILE A 3 -19.10 -10.90 13.61
CA ILE A 3 -18.16 -9.89 13.07
C ILE A 3 -16.77 -10.24 13.62
N PRO A 4 -15.75 -10.43 12.77
CA PRO A 4 -14.42 -10.80 13.22
C PRO A 4 -13.79 -9.69 14.07
N PRO A 5 -12.86 -10.03 15.00
CA PRO A 5 -12.12 -9.05 15.78
C PRO A 5 -11.48 -7.97 14.90
N ALA A 6 -11.50 -6.71 15.37
CA ALA A 6 -10.94 -5.59 14.62
C ALA A 6 -9.44 -5.79 14.28
N GLY A 7 -8.70 -6.53 15.12
CA GLY A 7 -7.30 -6.90 14.86
C GLY A 7 -7.14 -7.79 13.62
N ASP A 8 -8.02 -8.77 13.42
CA ASP A 8 -7.98 -9.66 12.26
C ASP A 8 -8.30 -8.90 10.97
N ILE A 9 -9.26 -7.96 11.04
CA ILE A 9 -9.62 -7.07 9.93
C ILE A 9 -8.43 -6.16 9.57
N ALA A 10 -7.77 -5.57 10.58
CA ALA A 10 -6.61 -4.71 10.37
C ALA A 10 -5.43 -5.50 9.76
N MET A 11 -5.18 -6.71 10.24
CA MET A 11 -4.15 -7.60 9.68
C MET A 11 -4.47 -7.96 8.23
N ALA A 12 -5.69 -8.41 7.95
CA ALA A 12 -6.11 -8.76 6.59
C ALA A 12 -5.98 -7.58 5.62
N ALA A 13 -6.45 -6.38 6.02
CA ALA A 13 -6.32 -5.17 5.21
C ALA A 13 -4.85 -4.80 4.93
N THR A 14 -3.99 -4.92 5.95
CA THR A 14 -2.55 -4.63 5.82
C THR A 14 -1.86 -5.63 4.89
N VAL A 15 -2.12 -6.93 5.05
CA VAL A 15 -1.55 -7.98 4.20
C VAL A 15 -1.99 -7.81 2.76
N VAL A 16 -3.27 -7.56 2.51
CA VAL A 16 -3.80 -7.29 1.17
C VAL A 16 -3.12 -6.05 0.57
N GLY A 17 -2.99 -4.97 1.34
CA GLY A 17 -2.27 -3.76 0.92
C GLY A 17 -0.83 -4.04 0.51
N ILE A 18 -0.09 -4.78 1.33
CA ILE A 18 1.30 -5.19 1.05
C ILE A 18 1.39 -6.04 -0.22
N LEU A 19 0.48 -7.01 -0.41
CA LEU A 19 0.47 -7.85 -1.62
C LEU A 19 0.27 -7.01 -2.89
N PHE A 20 -0.58 -5.99 -2.84
CA PHE A 20 -0.76 -5.05 -3.95
C PHE A 20 0.50 -4.20 -4.20
N LEU A 21 1.19 -3.76 -3.14
CA LEU A 21 2.46 -3.04 -3.27
C LEU A 21 3.58 -3.92 -3.86
N VAL A 22 3.67 -5.18 -3.46
CA VAL A 22 4.61 -6.15 -4.04
C VAL A 22 4.29 -6.38 -5.52
N ARG A 23 3.01 -6.56 -5.86
CA ARG A 23 2.56 -6.73 -7.25
C ARG A 23 2.89 -5.51 -8.11
N PHE A 24 2.74 -4.31 -7.54
CA PHE A 24 3.17 -3.06 -8.16
C PHE A 24 4.67 -3.04 -8.42
N MET A 25 5.50 -3.40 -7.43
CA MET A 25 6.96 -3.47 -7.56
C MET A 25 7.39 -4.45 -8.66
N LEU A 26 6.74 -5.61 -8.76
CA LEU A 26 7.01 -6.60 -9.82
C LEU A 26 6.61 -6.06 -11.21
N THR A 27 5.46 -5.41 -11.32
CA THR A 27 5.00 -4.79 -12.58
C THR A 27 5.97 -3.69 -13.01
N LEU A 28 6.40 -2.83 -12.08
CA LEU A 28 7.40 -1.80 -12.35
C LEU A 28 8.75 -2.41 -12.77
N ARG A 29 9.19 -3.49 -12.13
CA ARG A 29 10.41 -4.20 -12.50
C ARG A 29 10.34 -4.76 -13.92
N ARG A 30 9.16 -5.28 -14.32
CA ARG A 30 8.90 -5.77 -15.68
C ARG A 30 8.95 -4.65 -16.71
N ILE A 31 8.28 -3.51 -16.46
CA ILE A 31 8.34 -2.32 -17.32
C ILE A 31 9.78 -1.84 -17.46
N ARG A 32 10.53 -1.74 -16.36
CA ARG A 32 11.95 -1.31 -16.38
C ARG A 32 12.83 -2.24 -17.22
N ALA A 33 12.57 -3.55 -17.17
CA ALA A 33 13.26 -4.53 -17.99
C ALA A 33 12.95 -4.34 -19.49
N ALA A 34 11.66 -4.14 -19.82
CA ALA A 34 11.21 -3.94 -21.20
C ALA A 34 11.70 -2.63 -21.83
N THR A 35 11.79 -1.54 -21.05
CA THR A 35 12.24 -0.22 -21.53
C THR A 35 13.76 -0.03 -21.43
N GLY A 36 14.52 -1.01 -20.92
CA GLY A 36 15.98 -0.88 -20.74
C GLY A 36 16.42 0.18 -19.71
N ARG A 37 15.52 0.63 -18.84
CA ARG A 37 15.81 1.66 -17.82
C ARG A 37 16.47 1.11 -16.55
N GLN A 38 16.60 -0.22 -16.43
CA GLN A 38 17.18 -0.88 -15.24
C GLN A 38 18.55 -0.31 -14.84
N THR A 39 19.36 0.11 -15.80
CA THR A 39 20.74 0.60 -15.58
C THR A 39 20.84 2.12 -15.42
N LYS A 40 19.81 2.89 -15.80
CA LYS A 40 19.87 4.36 -15.88
C LYS A 40 19.21 5.09 -14.71
N THR A 41 18.24 4.48 -14.04
CA THR A 41 17.46 5.13 -12.97
C THR A 41 17.23 4.19 -11.80
N THR A 42 17.03 4.73 -10.60
CA THR A 42 16.65 3.94 -9.42
C THR A 42 15.17 3.58 -9.46
N MET A 43 14.78 2.51 -8.75
CA MET A 43 13.38 2.07 -8.69
C MET A 43 12.45 3.13 -8.07
N LEU A 44 12.97 3.90 -7.10
CA LEU A 44 12.29 5.05 -6.50
C LEU A 44 12.05 6.16 -7.53
N ALA A 45 13.06 6.54 -8.32
CA ALA A 45 12.89 7.53 -9.37
C ALA A 45 11.81 7.10 -10.39
N ASP A 46 11.82 5.82 -10.80
CA ASP A 46 10.83 5.28 -11.75
C ASP A 46 9.41 5.20 -11.14
N SER A 47 9.26 4.99 -9.83
CA SER A 47 7.95 5.03 -9.17
C SER A 47 7.26 6.40 -9.28
N THR A 48 8.04 7.50 -9.20
CA THR A 48 7.50 8.85 -9.40
C THR A 48 7.10 9.12 -10.85
N LEU A 49 7.71 8.41 -11.81
CA LEU A 49 7.39 8.54 -13.23
C LEU A 49 6.10 7.81 -13.61
N ILE A 50 5.63 6.85 -12.82
CA ILE A 50 4.34 6.15 -13.06
C ILE A 50 3.15 7.09 -12.95
N THR A 51 3.23 8.17 -12.18
CA THR A 51 2.16 9.18 -12.12
C THR A 51 2.15 10.07 -13.36
N ARG A 52 3.25 10.11 -14.13
CA ARG A 52 3.37 10.91 -15.35
C ARG A 52 2.91 10.10 -16.58
N PRO A 53 1.99 10.62 -17.41
CA PRO A 53 1.60 9.95 -18.65
C PRO A 53 2.78 9.86 -19.62
N LEU A 54 2.85 8.79 -20.42
CA LEU A 54 3.86 8.56 -21.47
C LEU A 54 5.32 8.44 -20.97
N ALA A 55 5.56 8.40 -19.66
CA ALA A 55 6.92 8.37 -19.11
C ALA A 55 7.75 7.12 -19.51
N PHE A 56 7.07 6.03 -19.90
CA PHE A 56 7.67 4.77 -20.33
C PHE A 56 7.48 4.48 -21.83
N GLY A 57 7.00 5.46 -22.60
CA GLY A 57 6.64 5.29 -24.01
C GLY A 57 5.19 4.87 -24.24
N ARG A 58 4.71 4.98 -25.48
CA ARG A 58 3.32 4.68 -25.86
C ARG A 58 2.95 3.21 -25.64
N ASP A 59 3.89 2.30 -25.88
CA ASP A 59 3.65 0.86 -25.82
C ASP A 59 3.52 0.34 -24.38
N ALA A 60 4.18 0.99 -23.42
CA ALA A 60 4.13 0.63 -21.99
C ALA A 60 3.00 1.34 -21.21
N GLU A 61 2.22 2.20 -21.87
CA GLU A 61 1.15 3.00 -21.23
C GLU A 61 0.01 2.15 -20.61
N PRO A 62 -0.44 1.02 -21.21
CA PRO A 62 -1.41 0.14 -20.56
C PRO A 62 -0.87 -0.48 -19.27
N GLU A 63 0.39 -0.93 -19.29
CA GLU A 63 1.06 -1.50 -18.12
C GLU A 63 1.25 -0.45 -17.03
N ARG A 64 1.62 0.79 -17.39
CA ARG A 64 1.71 1.93 -16.46
C ARG A 64 0.39 2.18 -15.75
N ARG A 65 -0.73 2.23 -16.49
CA ARG A 65 -2.06 2.45 -15.91
C ARG A 65 -2.45 1.33 -14.95
N HIS A 66 -2.12 0.09 -15.30
CA HIS A 66 -2.37 -1.05 -14.42
C HIS A 66 -1.52 -0.97 -13.14
N ALA A 67 -0.23 -0.64 -13.27
CA ALA A 67 0.67 -0.42 -12.13
C ALA A 67 0.18 0.71 -11.23
N LEU A 68 -0.24 1.85 -11.81
CA LEU A 68 -0.79 2.97 -11.04
C LEU A 68 -2.03 2.56 -10.24
N ARG A 69 -2.96 1.82 -10.83
CA ARG A 69 -4.15 1.30 -10.13
C ARG A 69 -3.76 0.38 -8.98
N GLN A 70 -2.81 -0.52 -9.19
CA GLN A 70 -2.31 -1.42 -8.13
C GLN A 70 -1.65 -0.65 -7.00
N PHE A 71 -0.87 0.39 -7.32
CA PHE A 71 -0.27 1.27 -6.33
C PHE A 71 -1.34 2.00 -5.51
N THR A 72 -2.35 2.60 -6.17
CA THR A 72 -3.44 3.30 -5.47
C THR A 72 -4.22 2.35 -4.57
N VAL A 73 -4.63 1.18 -5.07
CA VAL A 73 -5.38 0.20 -4.26
C VAL A 73 -4.53 -0.30 -3.10
N GLY A 74 -3.27 -0.68 -3.36
CA GLY A 74 -2.35 -1.14 -2.31
C GLY A 74 -2.09 -0.07 -1.25
N ALA A 75 -1.85 1.17 -1.66
CA ALA A 75 -1.64 2.29 -0.74
C ALA A 75 -2.88 2.57 0.12
N VAL A 76 -4.08 2.55 -0.47
CA VAL A 76 -5.34 2.76 0.27
C VAL A 76 -5.57 1.64 1.29
N PHE A 77 -5.44 0.37 0.88
CA PHE A 77 -5.63 -0.75 1.80
C PHE A 77 -4.59 -0.77 2.93
N THR A 78 -3.33 -0.47 2.60
CA THR A 78 -2.26 -0.38 3.61
C THR A 78 -2.53 0.76 4.59
N ALA A 79 -2.92 1.94 4.09
CA ALA A 79 -3.24 3.09 4.94
C ALA A 79 -4.43 2.80 5.86
N CYS A 80 -5.51 2.21 5.33
CA CYS A 80 -6.66 1.79 6.15
C CYS A 80 -6.27 0.73 7.19
N GLY A 81 -5.47 -0.27 6.81
CA GLY A 81 -4.97 -1.30 7.72
C GLY A 81 -4.13 -0.70 8.85
N LEU A 82 -3.21 0.23 8.54
CA LEU A 82 -2.40 0.94 9.51
C LEU A 82 -3.21 1.84 10.43
N LEU A 83 -4.22 2.54 9.91
CA LEU A 83 -5.14 3.36 10.72
C LEU A 83 -5.92 2.50 11.69
N LEU A 84 -6.47 1.37 11.23
CA LEU A 84 -7.18 0.42 12.09
C LEU A 84 -6.26 -0.21 13.13
N ALA A 85 -5.05 -0.62 12.74
CA ALA A 85 -4.06 -1.17 13.67
C ALA A 85 -3.66 -0.15 14.74
N SER A 86 -3.39 1.10 14.33
CA SER A 86 -3.06 2.20 15.24
C SER A 86 -4.21 2.47 16.21
N TRP A 87 -5.45 2.47 15.72
CA TRP A 87 -6.64 2.62 16.54
C TRP A 87 -6.78 1.47 17.57
N VAL A 88 -6.56 0.22 17.16
CA VAL A 88 -6.62 -0.95 18.05
C VAL A 88 -5.54 -0.87 19.14
N VAL A 89 -4.33 -0.44 18.79
CA VAL A 89 -3.24 -0.25 19.76
C VAL A 89 -3.57 0.88 20.73
N ILE A 90 -4.00 2.04 20.24
CA ILE A 90 -4.36 3.19 21.10
C ILE A 90 -5.50 2.83 22.03
N SER A 91 -6.57 2.21 21.52
CA SER A 91 -7.72 1.81 22.34
C SER A 91 -7.33 0.75 23.38
N GLY A 92 -6.43 -0.19 23.05
CA GLY A 92 -5.89 -1.16 24.00
C GLY A 92 -5.03 -0.53 25.10
N LEU A 93 -4.29 0.55 24.80
CA LEU A 93 -3.48 1.29 25.77
C LEU A 93 -4.31 2.25 26.65
N VAL A 94 -5.36 2.84 26.09
CA VAL A 94 -6.25 3.78 26.79
C VAL A 94 -7.28 3.05 27.67
N SER A 95 -7.77 1.89 27.24
CA SER A 95 -8.73 1.07 28.00
C SER A 95 -8.31 0.80 29.46
N PRO A 96 -7.07 0.39 29.78
CA PRO A 96 -6.66 0.18 31.17
C PRO A 96 -6.55 1.48 31.99
N LEU A 97 -6.32 2.63 31.36
CA LEU A 97 -6.29 3.93 32.04
C LEU A 97 -7.70 4.40 32.42
N VAL A 98 -8.65 4.22 31.49
CA VAL A 98 -10.08 4.52 31.70
C VAL A 98 -10.69 3.58 32.75
N GLN A 99 -10.37 2.28 32.71
CA GLN A 99 -10.84 1.31 33.72
C GLN A 99 -10.27 1.58 35.12
N ARG A 100 -9.12 2.25 35.21
CA ARG A 100 -8.52 2.69 36.48
C ARG A 100 -9.10 4.02 37.01
N GLY A 101 -10.07 4.62 36.31
CA GLY A 101 -10.75 5.82 36.76
C GLY A 101 -9.92 7.10 36.72
N MET A 102 -8.80 7.11 35.99
CA MET A 102 -7.99 8.32 35.80
C MET A 102 -8.61 9.18 34.70
N PRO A 103 -8.80 10.50 34.92
CA PRO A 103 -9.31 11.39 33.89
C PRO A 103 -8.30 11.51 32.73
N ILE A 104 -8.82 11.47 31.51
CA ILE A 104 -8.07 11.69 30.26
C ILE A 104 -7.80 13.19 30.09
#